data_AF-A0A9P4LJ01-F1
#
_entry.id   AF-A0A9P4LJ01-F1
#
_cell.length_a   1.000
_cell.length_b   1.000
_cell.length_c   1.000
_cell.angle_alpha   90.00
_cell.angle_beta   90.00
_cell.angle_gamma   90.00
#
_symmetry.space_group_name_H-M   'P 1'
#
loop_
_entity.id
_entity.type
_entity.pdbx_description
1 polymer ?
#
loop_
_entity_poly.entity_id
_entity_poly.type
_entity_poly.pdbx_seq_one_letter_code
_entity_poly.pdbx_strand_id
1 'polypeptide(L)'
;MWSSIFASFYNLPPRIPAENIATTLSTSEQLLKVADALNCTSLLSASISTALQSHRHALYNVISRDPARFLLLSFSLQNSSIYTGSQIYIIGAYPCWPWPTKRSVLPAFIMDLVNTKAEELDKTCLEAERDLLTLTITVPTGPVQAHVNSQFDTWFIVQTFRDTLAQQFHALDCDRKKPLKRGTLFRKIRKGGVEYMPYEEMRRLMTRVMPGAVDSLEEDLGLLKEHARGVMEEVSRNEGMVDIKGVEVGWLMCARIERRDIPWMVEEGEICDDL
;
A
#
# COMPACT_ATOMS: atom_id res chain seq x y z
N MET A 1 20.51 -20.02 -25.17
CA MET A 1 21.11 -19.00 -24.27
C MET A 1 22.04 -18.09 -25.05
N TRP A 2 23.19 -18.56 -25.54
CA TRP A 2 24.13 -17.73 -26.31
C TRP A 2 23.52 -17.16 -27.61
N SER A 3 22.76 -17.98 -28.35
CA SER A 3 22.08 -17.54 -29.58
C SER A 3 21.10 -16.39 -29.37
N SER A 4 20.47 -16.29 -28.20
CA SER A 4 19.51 -15.23 -27.87
C SER A 4 20.18 -13.89 -27.58
N ILE A 5 21.40 -13.91 -27.03
CA ILE A 5 22.20 -12.72 -26.75
C ILE A 5 22.88 -12.24 -28.03
N PHE A 6 23.43 -13.15 -28.84
CA PHE A 6 23.92 -12.78 -30.18
C PHE A 6 22.80 -12.21 -31.04
N ALA A 7 21.58 -12.77 -30.98
CA ALA A 7 20.41 -12.22 -31.67
C ALA A 7 20.06 -10.79 -31.22
N SER A 8 20.17 -10.46 -29.91
CA SER A 8 19.92 -9.08 -29.45
C SER A 8 20.95 -8.07 -29.96
N PHE A 9 22.21 -8.48 -30.19
CA PHE A 9 23.19 -7.64 -30.89
C PHE A 9 22.82 -7.38 -32.37
N TYR A 10 21.96 -8.20 -32.96
CA TYR A 10 21.43 -8.04 -34.32
C TYR A 10 19.97 -7.51 -34.35
N ASN A 11 19.50 -6.82 -33.31
CA ASN A 11 18.11 -6.30 -33.20
C ASN A 11 17.00 -7.37 -33.28
N LEU A 12 17.31 -8.64 -33.04
CA LEU A 12 16.31 -9.70 -32.95
C LEU A 12 15.89 -9.86 -31.48
N PRO A 13 14.59 -9.69 -31.15
CA PRO A 13 14.13 -9.78 -29.77
C PRO A 13 14.42 -11.18 -29.22
N PRO A 14 15.06 -11.29 -28.04
CA PRO A 14 15.36 -12.58 -27.44
C PRO A 14 14.05 -13.34 -27.20
N ARG A 15 13.99 -14.61 -27.63
CA ARG A 15 12.84 -15.49 -27.35
C ARG A 15 12.78 -15.79 -25.85
N ILE A 16 12.05 -14.97 -25.12
CA ILE A 16 11.69 -15.22 -23.73
C ILE A 16 10.38 -16.01 -23.73
N PRO A 17 10.33 -17.22 -23.15
CA PRO A 17 9.10 -18.00 -23.09
C PRO A 17 8.05 -17.28 -22.25
N ALA A 18 6.86 -17.09 -22.81
CA ALA A 18 5.73 -16.37 -22.20
C ALA A 18 4.71 -17.29 -21.51
N GLU A 19 5.02 -18.59 -21.37
CA GLU A 19 4.06 -19.58 -20.88
C GLU A 19 3.93 -19.59 -19.35
N ASN A 20 5.00 -19.25 -18.61
CA ASN A 20 4.99 -19.28 -17.15
C ASN A 20 5.91 -18.22 -16.55
N ILE A 21 5.39 -17.40 -15.63
CA ILE A 21 6.12 -16.29 -15.00
C ILE A 21 7.38 -16.79 -14.29
N ALA A 22 7.34 -17.98 -13.69
CA ALA A 22 8.50 -18.55 -13.03
C ALA A 22 9.63 -18.88 -14.03
N THR A 23 9.29 -19.36 -15.22
CA THR A 23 10.29 -19.68 -16.26
C THR A 23 10.77 -18.41 -16.97
N THR A 24 9.87 -17.46 -17.24
CA THR A 24 10.20 -16.12 -17.74
C THR A 24 11.17 -15.41 -16.79
N LEU A 25 10.92 -15.46 -15.48
CA LEU A 25 11.75 -14.81 -14.46
C LEU A 25 13.11 -15.50 -14.31
N SER A 26 13.15 -16.83 -14.19
CA SER A 26 14.42 -17.57 -14.13
C SER A 26 15.28 -17.34 -15.37
N THR A 27 14.65 -17.27 -16.55
CA THR A 27 15.36 -16.99 -17.81
C THR A 27 15.86 -15.55 -17.83
N SER A 28 15.05 -14.59 -17.38
CA SER A 28 15.42 -13.17 -17.31
C SER A 28 16.61 -12.94 -16.38
N GLU A 29 16.64 -13.59 -15.21
CA GLU A 29 17.76 -13.51 -14.28
C GLU A 29 19.04 -14.13 -14.83
N GLN A 30 18.93 -15.27 -15.52
CA GLN A 30 20.07 -15.90 -16.17
C GLN A 30 20.60 -15.04 -17.32
N LEU A 31 19.72 -14.44 -18.12
CA LEU A 31 20.09 -13.51 -19.18
C LEU A 31 20.77 -12.26 -18.60
N LEU A 32 20.28 -11.71 -17.49
CA LEU A 32 20.92 -10.59 -16.81
C LEU A 32 22.31 -10.91 -16.31
N LYS A 33 22.52 -12.07 -15.68
CA LYS A 33 23.86 -12.49 -15.24
C LYS A 33 24.88 -12.54 -16.38
N VAL A 34 24.45 -13.00 -17.57
CA VAL A 34 25.32 -13.03 -18.75
C VAL A 34 25.47 -11.64 -19.35
N ALA A 35 24.42 -10.83 -19.37
CA ALA A 35 24.46 -9.44 -19.83
C ALA A 35 25.40 -8.58 -19.00
N ASP A 36 25.38 -8.75 -17.67
CA ASP A 36 26.29 -8.08 -16.75
C ASP A 36 27.74 -8.52 -16.97
N ALA A 37 27.99 -9.80 -17.22
CA ALA A 37 29.31 -10.30 -17.57
C ALA A 37 29.84 -9.75 -18.91
N LEU A 38 28.94 -9.37 -19.82
CA LEU A 38 29.25 -8.78 -21.13
C LEU A 38 29.10 -7.25 -21.15
N ASN A 39 28.75 -6.63 -20.02
CA ASN A 39 28.46 -5.20 -19.87
C ASN A 39 27.43 -4.63 -20.89
N CYS A 40 26.41 -5.43 -21.24
CA CYS A 40 25.41 -5.12 -22.27
C CYS A 40 23.97 -5.05 -21.73
N THR A 41 23.82 -4.71 -20.45
CA THR A 41 22.54 -4.76 -19.73
C THR A 41 21.47 -3.83 -20.32
N SER A 42 21.87 -2.68 -20.88
CA SER A 42 20.97 -1.71 -21.51
C SER A 42 20.28 -2.21 -22.79
N LEU A 43 20.90 -3.14 -23.52
CA LEU A 43 20.32 -3.70 -24.76
C LEU A 43 19.22 -4.72 -24.47
N LEU A 44 19.35 -5.44 -23.36
CA LEU A 44 18.42 -6.50 -22.97
C LEU A 44 17.35 -6.00 -21.99
N SER A 45 17.59 -4.88 -21.30
CA SER A 45 16.70 -4.35 -20.28
C SER A 45 15.29 -4.05 -20.80
N ALA A 46 15.18 -3.41 -21.97
CA ALA A 46 13.90 -3.08 -22.60
C ALA A 46 13.11 -4.34 -23.01
N SER A 47 13.80 -5.34 -23.58
CA SER A 47 13.18 -6.60 -24.00
C SER A 47 12.68 -7.42 -22.80
N ILE A 48 13.51 -7.54 -21.76
CA ILE A 48 13.16 -8.26 -20.52
C ILE A 48 12.02 -7.55 -19.79
N SER A 49 12.08 -6.21 -19.70
CA SER A 49 11.03 -5.38 -19.12
C SER A 49 9.69 -5.60 -19.80
N THR A 50 9.68 -5.60 -21.14
CA THR A 50 8.47 -5.81 -21.93
C THR A 50 7.90 -7.23 -21.73
N ALA A 51 8.77 -8.24 -21.69
CA ALA A 51 8.37 -9.61 -21.42
C ALA A 51 7.75 -9.78 -20.03
N LEU A 52 8.34 -9.18 -18.99
CA LEU A 52 7.78 -9.22 -17.63
C LEU A 52 6.44 -8.48 -17.54
N GLN A 53 6.34 -7.29 -18.13
CA GLN A 53 5.11 -6.49 -18.12
C GLN A 53 3.96 -7.14 -18.90
N SER A 54 4.26 -8.01 -19.87
CA SER A 54 3.23 -8.75 -20.62
C SER A 54 2.33 -9.62 -19.73
N HIS A 55 2.84 -10.06 -18.56
CA HIS A 55 2.09 -10.86 -17.58
C HIS A 55 1.18 -10.04 -16.64
N ARG A 56 1.22 -8.70 -16.71
CA ARG A 56 0.36 -7.75 -15.97
C ARG A 56 0.10 -8.15 -14.50
N HIS A 57 -1.14 -8.53 -14.16
CA HIS A 57 -1.56 -8.87 -12.80
C HIS A 57 -0.74 -9.99 -12.18
N ALA A 58 -0.35 -10.98 -12.98
CA ALA A 58 0.32 -12.15 -12.46
C ALA A 58 1.79 -11.84 -12.08
N LEU A 59 2.44 -10.87 -12.76
CA LEU A 59 3.74 -10.33 -12.35
C LEU A 59 3.65 -9.71 -10.96
N TYR A 60 2.68 -8.81 -10.79
CA TYR A 60 2.47 -8.07 -9.55
C TYR A 60 2.09 -8.97 -8.35
N ASN A 61 1.36 -10.06 -8.61
CA ASN A 61 1.13 -11.09 -7.61
C ASN A 61 2.42 -11.78 -7.17
N VAL A 62 3.36 -12.04 -8.07
CA VAL A 62 4.68 -12.60 -7.72
C VAL A 62 5.55 -11.56 -7.01
N ILE A 63 5.48 -10.28 -7.42
CA ILE A 63 6.16 -9.16 -6.73
C ILE A 63 5.72 -9.09 -5.27
N SER A 64 4.43 -9.21 -4.97
CA SER A 64 3.93 -9.16 -3.59
C SER A 64 4.52 -10.24 -2.66
N ARG A 65 4.97 -11.38 -3.24
CA ARG A 65 5.56 -12.50 -2.49
C ARG A 65 7.04 -12.32 -2.18
N ASP A 66 7.77 -11.56 -3.00
CA ASP A 66 9.20 -11.28 -2.78
C ASP A 66 9.63 -9.95 -3.45
N PRO A 67 9.13 -8.81 -2.95
CA PRO A 67 9.33 -7.51 -3.59
C PRO A 67 10.81 -7.10 -3.62
N ALA A 68 11.62 -7.54 -2.64
CA ALA A 68 13.03 -7.22 -2.56
C ALA A 68 13.87 -7.86 -3.69
N ARG A 69 13.53 -9.08 -4.11
CA ARG A 69 14.13 -9.70 -5.30
C ARG A 69 13.82 -8.91 -6.57
N PHE A 70 12.57 -8.49 -6.74
CA PHE A 70 12.17 -7.66 -7.89
C PHE A 70 12.71 -6.24 -7.82
N LEU A 71 13.00 -5.72 -6.62
CA LEU A 71 13.63 -4.42 -6.45
C LEU A 71 15.08 -4.44 -6.97
N LEU A 72 15.84 -5.49 -6.63
CA LEU A 72 17.20 -5.69 -7.16
C LEU A 72 17.17 -5.91 -8.68
N LEU A 73 16.22 -6.73 -9.15
CA LEU A 73 16.04 -6.99 -10.58
C LEU A 73 15.73 -5.71 -11.36
N SER A 74 14.80 -4.89 -10.86
CA SER A 74 14.42 -3.63 -11.48
C SER A 74 15.52 -2.58 -11.43
N PHE A 75 16.37 -2.60 -10.40
CA PHE A 75 17.57 -1.78 -10.35
C PHE A 75 18.55 -2.14 -11.47
N SER A 76 18.86 -3.42 -11.67
CA SER A 76 19.72 -3.86 -12.79
C SER A 76 19.09 -3.59 -14.17
N LEU A 77 17.77 -3.71 -14.28
CA LEU A 77 17.03 -3.45 -15.53
C LEU A 77 16.72 -1.96 -15.76
N GLN A 78 16.95 -1.09 -14.79
CA GLN A 78 16.50 0.30 -14.79
C GLN A 78 14.99 0.45 -15.10
N ASN A 79 14.17 -0.50 -14.64
CA ASN A 79 12.72 -0.49 -14.89
C ASN A 79 11.97 0.25 -13.77
N SER A 80 11.50 1.46 -14.08
CA SER A 80 10.81 2.32 -13.10
C SER A 80 9.52 1.70 -12.56
N SER A 81 8.72 1.01 -13.38
CA SER A 81 7.42 0.48 -12.96
C SER A 81 7.53 -0.68 -11.97
N ILE A 82 8.47 -1.60 -12.21
CA ILE A 82 8.72 -2.72 -11.27
C ILE A 82 9.38 -2.19 -10.00
N TYR A 83 10.27 -1.20 -10.13
CA TYR A 83 10.92 -0.56 -8.99
C TYR A 83 9.92 0.11 -8.05
N THR A 84 9.03 0.97 -8.58
CA THR A 84 8.00 1.66 -7.79
C THR A 84 7.06 0.66 -7.14
N GLY A 85 6.58 -0.34 -7.90
CA GLY A 85 5.74 -1.41 -7.37
C GLY A 85 6.39 -2.12 -6.18
N SER A 86 7.62 -2.62 -6.35
CA SER A 86 8.37 -3.28 -5.29
C SER A 86 8.62 -2.39 -4.07
N GLN A 87 8.95 -1.11 -4.27
CA GLN A 87 9.16 -0.18 -3.16
C GLN A 87 7.91 0.03 -2.33
N ILE A 88 6.74 0.22 -2.97
CA ILE A 88 5.47 0.41 -2.27
C ILE A 88 5.18 -0.76 -1.32
N TYR A 89 5.44 -1.99 -1.77
CA TYR A 89 5.31 -3.18 -0.94
C TYR A 89 6.24 -3.15 0.27
N ILE A 90 7.51 -2.79 0.06
CA ILE A 90 8.53 -2.73 1.11
C ILE A 90 8.21 -1.65 2.14
N ILE A 91 7.87 -0.44 1.69
CA ILE A 91 7.54 0.70 2.54
C ILE A 91 6.30 0.40 3.39
N GLY A 92 5.27 -0.20 2.80
CA GLY A 92 4.03 -0.51 3.51
C GLY A 92 4.20 -1.51 4.66
N ALA A 93 5.07 -2.50 4.49
CA ALA A 93 5.32 -3.52 5.51
C ALA A 93 6.40 -3.13 6.52
N TYR A 94 7.22 -2.12 6.23
CA TYR A 94 8.33 -1.70 7.09
C TYR A 94 7.85 -1.29 8.49
N PRO A 95 8.56 -1.65 9.58
CA PRO A 95 9.84 -2.37 9.66
C PRO A 95 9.73 -3.90 9.61
N CYS A 96 8.54 -4.46 9.44
CA CYS A 96 8.38 -5.91 9.30
C CYS A 96 8.92 -6.40 7.96
N TRP A 97 9.47 -7.61 7.95
CA TRP A 97 10.09 -8.21 6.77
C TRP A 97 9.62 -9.65 6.58
N PRO A 98 8.46 -9.88 5.97
CA PRO A 98 7.89 -11.23 5.81
C PRO A 98 8.49 -12.01 4.62
N TRP A 99 9.44 -11.44 3.87
CA TRP A 99 9.89 -11.97 2.59
C TRP A 99 11.17 -12.83 2.67
N PRO A 100 11.38 -13.77 1.73
CA PRO A 100 12.54 -14.66 1.73
C PRO A 100 13.88 -13.92 1.51
N THR A 101 13.90 -12.95 0.59
CA THR A 101 15.11 -12.18 0.29
C THR A 101 15.47 -11.29 1.47
N LYS A 102 16.67 -11.45 2.03
CA LYS A 102 17.08 -10.72 3.24
C LYS A 102 17.27 -9.23 2.97
N ARG A 103 16.87 -8.39 3.93
CA ARG A 103 17.09 -6.93 3.92
C ARG A 103 18.55 -6.54 3.69
N SER A 104 19.50 -7.34 4.20
CA SER A 104 20.95 -7.08 4.08
C SER A 104 21.49 -7.12 2.64
N VAL A 105 20.72 -7.67 1.70
CA VAL A 105 21.11 -7.71 0.28
C VAL A 105 20.79 -6.40 -0.43
N LEU A 106 19.89 -5.58 0.13
CA LEU A 106 19.53 -4.30 -0.46
C LEU A 106 20.61 -3.24 -0.21
N PRO A 107 20.95 -2.42 -1.22
CA PRO A 107 21.82 -1.27 -1.03
C PRO A 107 21.35 -0.32 0.07
N ALA A 108 22.30 0.27 0.81
CA ALA A 108 22.00 1.16 1.94
C ALA A 108 21.11 2.35 1.54
N PHE A 109 21.42 3.02 0.43
CA PHE A 109 20.64 4.17 -0.05
C PHE A 109 19.15 3.83 -0.31
N ILE A 110 18.85 2.60 -0.76
CA ILE A 110 17.46 2.14 -0.95
C ILE A 110 16.78 2.00 0.40
N MET A 111 17.49 1.46 1.40
CA MET A 111 16.94 1.29 2.74
C MET A 111 16.72 2.63 3.45
N ASP A 112 17.58 3.61 3.22
CA ASP A 112 17.44 4.97 3.76
C ASP A 112 16.21 5.67 3.17
N LEU A 113 15.99 5.52 1.86
CA LEU A 113 14.78 5.99 1.19
C LEU A 113 13.52 5.28 1.72
N VAL A 114 13.56 3.95 1.87
CA VAL A 114 12.46 3.17 2.46
C VAL A 114 12.14 3.66 3.87
N ASN A 115 13.16 3.93 4.69
CA ASN A 115 12.96 4.43 6.05
C ASN A 115 12.26 5.80 6.04
N THR A 116 12.76 6.72 5.22
CA THR A 116 12.19 8.08 5.06
C THR A 116 10.73 8.02 4.62
N LYS A 117 10.44 7.24 3.56
CA LYS A 117 9.08 7.08 3.04
C LYS A 117 8.15 6.33 4.00
N ALA A 118 8.67 5.40 4.79
CA ALA A 118 7.90 4.70 5.81
C ALA A 118 7.53 5.63 6.97
N GLU A 119 8.42 6.53 7.38
CA GLU A 119 8.14 7.57 8.37
C GLU A 119 7.09 8.57 7.87
N GLU A 120 7.20 9.02 6.61
CA GLU A 120 6.15 9.84 5.96
C GLU A 120 4.79 9.13 5.96
N LEU A 121 4.76 7.86 5.57
CA LEU A 121 3.55 7.05 5.57
C LEU A 121 2.97 6.88 6.99
N ASP A 122 3.81 6.67 7.99
CA ASP A 122 3.38 6.56 9.38
C ASP A 122 2.75 7.85 9.87
N LYS A 123 3.33 9.00 9.54
CA LYS A 123 2.78 10.32 9.86
C LYS A 123 1.38 10.51 9.24
N THR A 124 1.21 10.21 7.96
CA THR A 124 -0.11 10.30 7.31
C THR A 124 -1.13 9.35 7.96
N CYS A 125 -0.69 8.17 8.40
CA CYS A 125 -1.57 7.25 9.13
C CYS A 125 -1.99 7.81 10.49
N LEU A 126 -1.06 8.37 11.26
CA LEU A 126 -1.34 8.99 12.56
C LEU A 126 -2.29 10.18 12.43
N GLU A 127 -2.11 11.00 11.39
CA GLU A 127 -3.04 12.11 11.07
C GLU A 127 -4.44 11.57 10.78
N ALA A 128 -4.55 10.52 9.96
CA ALA A 128 -5.83 9.91 9.64
C ALA A 128 -6.49 9.23 10.85
N GLU A 129 -5.73 8.54 11.70
CA GLU A 129 -6.20 7.96 12.96
C GLU A 129 -6.71 9.03 13.93
N ARG A 130 -5.97 10.13 14.07
CA ARG A 130 -6.39 11.30 14.86
C ARG A 130 -7.71 11.86 14.33
N ASP A 131 -7.79 12.08 13.03
CA ASP A 131 -8.98 12.66 12.40
C ASP A 131 -10.20 11.75 12.63
N LEU A 132 -10.05 10.42 12.50
CA LEU A 132 -11.08 9.45 12.86
C LEU A 132 -11.52 9.53 14.33
N LEU A 133 -10.58 9.64 15.27
CA LEU A 133 -10.89 9.74 16.70
C LEU A 133 -11.56 11.06 17.08
N THR A 134 -11.38 12.11 16.27
CA THR A 134 -12.02 13.42 16.46
C THR A 134 -13.36 13.58 15.73
N LEU A 135 -13.77 12.59 14.92
CA LEU A 135 -15.03 12.65 14.17
C LEU A 135 -16.23 12.88 15.08
N THR A 136 -17.08 13.85 14.73
CA THR A 136 -18.31 14.17 15.46
C THR A 136 -19.41 14.48 14.48
N ILE A 137 -20.66 14.26 14.90
CA ILE A 137 -21.82 14.79 14.19
C ILE A 137 -22.00 16.25 14.63
N THR A 138 -22.26 17.13 13.65
CA THR A 138 -22.54 18.55 13.88
C THR A 138 -24.02 18.82 13.68
N VAL A 139 -24.64 19.40 14.70
CA VAL A 139 -26.00 19.94 14.67
C VAL A 139 -25.94 21.46 14.45
N PRO A 140 -27.06 22.16 14.16
CA PRO A 140 -27.04 23.61 13.93
C PRO A 140 -26.44 24.44 15.06
N THR A 141 -26.44 23.92 16.29
CA THR A 141 -25.86 24.56 17.48
C THR A 141 -24.38 24.23 17.72
N GLY A 142 -23.75 23.46 16.83
CA GLY A 142 -22.35 23.04 16.92
C GLY A 142 -22.17 21.52 16.98
N PRO A 143 -21.00 21.01 17.40
CA PRO A 143 -20.81 19.57 17.60
C PRO A 143 -21.74 19.06 18.70
N VAL A 144 -22.20 17.81 18.59
CA VAL A 144 -23.08 17.21 19.59
C VAL A 144 -22.47 17.22 20.99
N GLN A 145 -23.29 17.56 21.98
CA GLN A 145 -22.85 17.77 23.36
C GLN A 145 -23.62 16.89 24.34
N ALA A 146 -22.90 16.27 25.29
CA ALA A 146 -23.47 15.39 26.30
C ALA A 146 -24.47 16.09 27.25
N HIS A 147 -24.33 17.41 27.47
CA HIS A 147 -25.15 18.12 28.44
C HIS A 147 -26.54 18.52 27.89
N VAL A 148 -26.77 18.37 26.59
CA VAL A 148 -28.05 18.67 25.95
C VAL A 148 -28.85 17.38 25.82
N ASN A 149 -29.91 17.22 26.62
CA ASN A 149 -30.69 15.98 26.68
C ASN A 149 -31.18 15.49 25.31
N SER A 150 -31.58 16.40 24.41
CA SER A 150 -32.06 16.03 23.08
C SER A 150 -30.97 15.57 22.11
N GLN A 151 -29.69 15.76 22.45
CA GLN A 151 -28.53 15.37 21.63
C GLN A 151 -27.74 14.22 22.27
N PHE A 152 -28.13 13.81 23.49
CA PHE A 152 -27.36 12.84 24.27
C PHE A 152 -27.31 11.48 23.56
N ASP A 153 -28.39 11.07 22.91
CA ASP A 153 -28.47 9.82 22.14
C ASP A 153 -27.43 9.79 21.00
N THR A 154 -27.43 10.82 20.14
CA THR A 154 -26.44 10.98 19.07
C THR A 154 -25.02 11.10 19.61
N TRP A 155 -24.82 11.88 20.69
CA TRP A 155 -23.51 11.99 21.34
C TRP A 155 -23.01 10.62 21.84
N PHE A 156 -23.89 9.80 22.42
CA PHE A 156 -23.55 8.46 22.91
C PHE A 156 -23.13 7.53 21.77
N ILE A 157 -23.81 7.58 20.63
CA ILE A 157 -23.43 6.84 19.41
C ILE A 157 -22.05 7.28 18.92
N VAL A 158 -21.80 8.58 18.85
CA VAL A 158 -20.48 9.14 18.48
C VAL A 158 -19.38 8.64 19.42
N GLN A 159 -19.61 8.65 20.74
CA GLN A 159 -18.61 8.16 21.68
C GLN A 159 -18.37 6.66 21.56
N THR A 160 -19.42 5.86 21.35
CA THR A 160 -19.28 4.41 21.16
C THR A 160 -18.49 4.08 19.88
N PHE A 161 -18.70 4.85 18.81
CA PHE A 161 -17.92 4.76 17.59
C PHE A 161 -16.43 5.07 17.84
N ARG A 162 -16.14 6.18 18.52
CA ARG A 162 -14.76 6.58 18.85
C ARG A 162 -14.07 5.58 19.79
N ASP A 163 -14.79 5.06 20.78
CA ASP A 163 -14.28 4.05 21.71
C ASP A 163 -13.92 2.76 20.95
N THR A 164 -14.80 2.31 20.05
CA THR A 164 -14.53 1.14 19.20
C THR A 164 -13.29 1.37 18.33
N LEU A 165 -13.12 2.56 17.73
CA LEU A 165 -11.91 2.92 17.00
C LEU A 165 -10.66 2.88 17.88
N ALA A 166 -10.72 3.51 19.06
CA ALA A 166 -9.61 3.57 20.01
C ALA A 166 -9.17 2.17 20.45
N GLN A 167 -10.12 1.26 20.71
CA GLN A 167 -9.83 -0.13 21.03
C GLN A 167 -9.14 -0.87 19.88
N GLN A 168 -9.58 -0.65 18.63
CA GLN A 168 -8.94 -1.27 17.45
C GLN A 168 -7.53 -0.73 17.22
N PHE A 169 -7.31 0.58 17.37
CA PHE A 169 -5.97 1.18 17.26
C PHE A 169 -5.05 0.73 18.40
N HIS A 170 -5.55 0.67 19.63
CA HIS A 170 -4.79 0.14 20.75
C HIS A 170 -4.38 -1.33 20.53
N ALA A 171 -5.30 -2.17 20.04
CA ALA A 171 -4.99 -3.56 19.69
C ALA A 171 -3.95 -3.67 18.56
N LEU A 172 -4.00 -2.75 17.59
CA LEU A 172 -3.02 -2.68 16.51
C LEU A 172 -1.63 -2.26 17.02
N ASP A 173 -1.55 -1.25 17.87
CA ASP A 173 -0.30 -0.73 18.44
C ASP A 173 0.38 -1.74 19.39
N CYS A 174 -0.41 -2.54 20.09
CA CYS A 174 0.11 -3.64 20.90
C CYS A 174 0.74 -4.76 20.06
N ASP A 175 0.47 -4.83 18.76
CA ASP A 175 1.00 -5.87 17.88
C ASP A 175 2.34 -5.45 17.24
N ARG A 176 3.38 -6.26 17.49
CA ARG A 176 4.70 -6.09 16.84
C ARG A 176 4.63 -6.15 15.31
N LYS A 177 3.59 -6.77 14.75
CA LYS A 177 3.31 -6.88 13.32
C LYS A 177 2.31 -5.83 12.83
N LYS A 178 2.16 -4.69 13.52
CA LYS A 178 1.24 -3.60 13.14
C LYS A 178 1.29 -3.21 11.66
N PRO A 179 2.46 -3.08 10.99
CA PRO A 179 2.49 -2.67 9.58
C PRO A 179 1.82 -3.68 8.67
N LEU A 180 1.88 -4.98 9.03
CA LEU A 180 1.27 -6.07 8.28
C LEU A 180 -0.24 -6.21 8.50
N LYS A 181 -0.84 -5.45 9.42
CA LYS A 181 -2.27 -5.51 9.74
C LYS A 181 -3.01 -4.20 9.50
N ARG A 182 -2.30 -3.08 9.59
CA ARG A 182 -2.87 -1.72 9.46
C ARG A 182 -3.67 -1.54 8.18
N GLY A 183 -3.16 -2.05 7.05
CA GLY A 183 -3.86 -1.97 5.77
C GLY A 183 -5.21 -2.65 5.77
N THR A 184 -5.32 -3.82 6.41
CA THR A 184 -6.60 -4.54 6.51
C THR A 184 -7.60 -3.77 7.35
N LEU A 185 -7.18 -3.21 8.49
CA LEU A 185 -8.06 -2.40 9.32
C LEU A 185 -8.56 -1.15 8.57
N PHE A 186 -7.66 -0.41 7.93
CA PHE A 186 -8.02 0.84 7.25
C PHE A 186 -8.95 0.60 6.06
N ARG A 187 -8.72 -0.48 5.29
CA ARG A 187 -9.64 -0.89 4.22
C ARG A 187 -11.00 -1.31 4.74
N LYS A 188 -11.09 -1.97 5.90
CA LYS A 188 -12.38 -2.28 6.54
C LYS A 188 -13.12 -1.00 6.93
N ILE A 189 -12.44 -0.05 7.57
CA ILE A 189 -13.02 1.26 7.93
C ILE A 189 -13.54 1.97 6.68
N ARG A 190 -12.72 2.06 5.62
CA ARG A 190 -13.10 2.69 4.35
C ARG A 190 -14.28 2.02 3.67
N LYS A 191 -14.32 0.69 3.63
CA LYS A 191 -15.39 -0.06 2.99
C LYS A 191 -16.70 0.08 3.77
N GLY A 192 -16.62 0.23 5.09
CA GLY A 192 -17.78 0.43 5.94
C GLY A 192 -18.77 -0.73 5.86
N GLY A 193 -20.07 -0.41 5.92
CA GLY A 193 -21.14 -1.40 5.80
C GLY A 193 -21.12 -2.44 6.93
N VAL A 194 -21.30 -3.71 6.57
CA VAL A 194 -21.34 -4.85 7.52
C VAL A 194 -19.93 -5.26 7.98
N GLU A 195 -18.89 -4.95 7.20
CA GLU A 195 -17.51 -5.35 7.50
C GLU A 195 -16.85 -4.51 8.61
N TYR A 196 -17.46 -3.37 8.95
CA TYR A 196 -16.99 -2.48 9.99
C TYR A 196 -18.15 -1.94 10.81
N MET A 197 -18.19 -2.27 12.11
CA MET A 197 -19.27 -1.95 13.05
C MET A 197 -20.67 -2.31 12.52
N PRO A 198 -20.98 -3.59 12.31
CA PRO A 198 -22.26 -3.99 11.73
C PRO A 198 -23.43 -3.48 12.56
N TYR A 199 -24.46 -2.98 11.87
CA TYR A 199 -25.61 -2.32 12.50
C TYR A 199 -26.28 -3.20 13.57
N GLU A 200 -26.47 -4.49 13.29
CA GLU A 200 -27.10 -5.44 14.23
C GLU A 200 -26.34 -5.59 15.55
N GLU A 201 -25.00 -5.57 15.52
CA GLU A 201 -24.20 -5.67 16.74
C GLU A 201 -24.28 -4.37 17.54
N MET A 202 -24.18 -3.23 16.86
CA MET A 202 -24.34 -1.91 17.49
C MET A 202 -25.76 -1.74 18.07
N ARG A 203 -26.79 -2.18 17.36
CA ARG A 203 -28.17 -2.15 17.82
C ARG A 203 -28.37 -2.98 19.08
N ARG A 204 -27.82 -4.20 19.13
CA ARG A 204 -27.86 -5.04 20.35
C ARG A 204 -27.17 -4.36 21.53
N LEU A 205 -26.02 -3.70 21.29
CA LEU A 205 -25.33 -2.94 22.32
C LEU A 205 -26.18 -1.77 22.83
N MET A 206 -26.73 -0.96 21.91
CA MET A 206 -27.57 0.21 22.25
C MET A 206 -28.83 -0.21 23.00
N THR A 207 -29.56 -1.24 22.55
CA THR A 207 -30.75 -1.73 23.26
C THR A 207 -30.46 -2.13 24.70
N ARG A 208 -29.24 -2.56 25.02
CA ARG A 208 -28.84 -2.95 26.38
C ARG A 208 -28.37 -1.76 27.22
N VAL A 209 -27.65 -0.82 26.63
CA VAL A 209 -26.94 0.25 27.36
C VAL A 209 -27.68 1.58 27.30
N MET A 210 -28.18 1.95 26.12
CA MET A 210 -28.89 3.21 25.87
C MET A 210 -30.05 2.98 24.88
N PRO A 211 -31.21 2.48 25.34
CA PRO A 211 -32.33 2.14 24.46
C PRO A 211 -32.88 3.32 23.66
N GLY A 212 -32.81 4.55 24.20
CA GLY A 212 -33.26 5.77 23.53
C GLY A 212 -32.48 6.09 22.25
N ALA A 213 -31.22 5.67 22.17
CA ALA A 213 -30.37 5.90 21.00
C ALA A 213 -30.60 4.90 19.86
N VAL A 214 -31.44 3.87 20.04
CA VAL A 214 -31.69 2.87 19.01
C VAL A 214 -32.38 3.47 17.78
N ASP A 215 -33.26 4.44 17.99
CA ASP A 215 -34.05 5.05 16.91
C ASP A 215 -33.20 5.90 15.96
N SER A 216 -32.17 6.59 16.45
CA SER A 216 -31.26 7.40 15.62
C SER A 216 -30.01 6.64 15.17
N LEU A 217 -29.78 5.42 15.67
CA LEU A 217 -28.55 4.67 15.45
C LEU A 217 -28.21 4.46 13.96
N GLU A 218 -29.19 4.11 13.13
CA GLU A 218 -28.94 3.79 11.72
C GLU A 218 -28.41 5.01 10.96
N GLU A 219 -29.06 6.16 11.16
CA GLU A 219 -28.68 7.42 10.54
C GLU A 219 -27.34 7.93 11.07
N ASP A 220 -27.19 8.02 12.40
CA ASP A 220 -25.98 8.54 13.05
C ASP A 220 -24.75 7.68 12.73
N LEU A 221 -24.88 6.35 12.80
CA LEU A 221 -23.80 5.43 12.44
C LEU A 221 -23.48 5.49 10.94
N GLY A 222 -24.49 5.65 10.09
CA GLY A 222 -24.33 5.84 8.65
C GLY A 222 -23.50 7.08 8.34
N LEU A 223 -23.86 8.22 8.96
CA LEU A 223 -23.12 9.47 8.83
C LEU A 223 -21.66 9.32 9.28
N LEU A 224 -21.42 8.73 10.45
CA LEU A 224 -20.05 8.53 10.97
C LEU A 224 -19.20 7.65 10.04
N LYS A 225 -19.78 6.58 9.50
CA LYS A 225 -19.09 5.70 8.55
C LYS A 225 -18.77 6.41 7.23
N GLU A 226 -19.65 7.25 6.72
CA GLU A 226 -19.38 8.00 5.49
C GLU A 226 -18.27 9.04 5.69
N HIS A 227 -18.25 9.75 6.83
CA HIS A 227 -17.14 10.66 7.16
C HIS A 227 -15.83 9.88 7.33
N ALA A 228 -15.85 8.74 8.04
CA ALA A 228 -14.69 7.89 8.21
C ALA A 228 -14.14 7.36 6.88
N ARG A 229 -15.02 7.04 5.93
CA ARG A 229 -14.64 6.66 4.57
C ARG A 229 -13.87 7.77 3.85
N GLY A 230 -14.29 9.03 4.01
CA GLY A 230 -13.59 10.20 3.48
C GLY A 230 -12.19 10.36 4.07
N VAL A 231 -12.06 10.28 5.40
CA VAL A 231 -10.76 10.35 6.09
C VAL A 231 -9.80 9.24 5.61
N MET A 232 -10.34 8.03 5.38
CA MET A 232 -9.56 6.88 4.90
C MET A 232 -9.25 6.90 3.40
N GLU A 233 -9.65 7.95 2.66
CA GLU A 233 -9.50 7.98 1.22
C GLU A 233 -8.04 7.93 0.78
N GLU A 234 -7.17 8.73 1.40
CA GLU A 234 -5.76 8.80 1.00
C GLU A 234 -4.98 7.56 1.45
N VAL A 235 -5.13 7.17 2.71
CA VAL A 235 -4.37 6.05 3.29
C VAL A 235 -4.78 4.69 2.72
N SER A 236 -5.99 4.54 2.20
CA SER A 236 -6.41 3.27 1.59
C SER A 236 -6.23 3.22 0.06
N ARG A 237 -5.56 4.21 -0.55
CA ARG A 237 -5.23 4.14 -1.99
C ARG A 237 -4.28 2.98 -2.26
N ASN A 238 -4.40 2.43 -3.47
CA ASN A 238 -3.51 1.40 -3.95
C ASN A 238 -2.71 1.95 -5.13
N GLU A 239 -1.49 2.37 -4.84
CA GLU A 239 -0.51 2.83 -5.81
C GLU A 239 0.33 1.67 -6.36
N GLY A 240 0.33 0.52 -5.67
CA GLY A 240 0.89 -0.73 -6.20
C GLY A 240 -0.06 -1.24 -7.27
N MET A 241 0.36 -1.26 -8.54
CA MET A 241 -0.42 -1.56 -9.76
C MET A 241 -1.05 -2.98 -9.84
N VAL A 242 -1.63 -3.47 -8.75
CA VAL A 242 -2.08 -4.83 -8.47
C VAL A 242 -3.56 -4.78 -8.18
N ASP A 243 -4.31 -5.74 -8.69
CA ASP A 243 -5.72 -5.86 -8.32
C ASP A 243 -5.82 -6.45 -6.90
N ILE A 244 -6.27 -5.62 -5.95
CA ILE A 244 -6.43 -5.96 -4.53
C ILE A 244 -7.36 -7.18 -4.36
N LYS A 245 -8.22 -7.48 -5.35
CA LYS A 245 -9.14 -8.61 -5.30
C LYS A 245 -8.45 -9.99 -5.27
N GLY A 246 -7.19 -10.09 -5.71
CA GLY A 246 -6.47 -11.38 -5.80
C GLY A 246 -5.44 -11.63 -4.71
N VAL A 247 -4.97 -10.59 -4.02
CA VAL A 247 -3.95 -10.69 -2.96
C VAL A 247 -4.41 -9.83 -1.78
N GLU A 248 -4.82 -10.48 -0.70
CA GLU A 248 -5.20 -9.81 0.54
C GLU A 248 -3.92 -9.36 1.28
N VAL A 249 -3.33 -8.27 0.79
CA VAL A 249 -2.08 -7.73 1.32
C VAL A 249 -2.36 -6.99 2.62
N GLY A 250 -1.90 -7.48 3.78
CA GLY A 250 -2.27 -6.90 5.07
C GLY A 250 -1.72 -5.49 5.37
N TRP A 251 -0.71 -5.04 4.61
CA TRP A 251 -0.10 -3.71 4.75
C TRP A 251 -0.72 -2.65 3.81
N LEU A 252 -0.29 -1.40 3.98
CA LEU A 252 -0.73 -0.26 3.16
C LEU A 252 0.05 -0.19 1.84
N MET A 253 -0.59 0.30 0.78
CA MET A 253 0.00 0.43 -0.55
C MET A 253 -0.16 1.85 -1.12
N CYS A 254 -0.33 2.84 -0.25
CA CYS A 254 -0.57 4.24 -0.61
C CYS A 254 0.69 5.11 -0.65
N ALA A 255 1.87 4.51 -0.42
CA ALA A 255 3.14 5.22 -0.51
C ALA A 255 3.36 5.74 -1.94
N ARG A 256 3.73 7.02 -2.06
CA ARG A 256 4.02 7.64 -3.35
C ARG A 256 5.51 7.66 -3.61
N ILE A 257 5.90 7.05 -4.71
CA ILE A 257 7.28 7.07 -5.23
C ILE A 257 7.33 8.05 -6.38
N GLU A 258 8.15 9.09 -6.23
CA GLU A 258 8.34 10.13 -7.22
C GLU A 258 9.53 9.84 -8.14
N ARG A 259 9.67 10.59 -9.24
CA ARG A 259 10.81 10.42 -10.16
C ARG A 259 12.15 10.62 -9.47
N ARG A 260 12.23 11.56 -8.51
CA ARG A 260 13.44 11.81 -7.71
C ARG A 260 13.85 10.65 -6.81
N ASP A 261 12.91 9.76 -6.50
CA ASP A 261 13.15 8.59 -5.67
C ASP A 261 13.72 7.41 -6.48
N ILE A 262 13.85 7.55 -7.81
CA ILE A 262 14.34 6.53 -8.74
C ILE A 262 15.79 6.88 -9.14
N PRO A 263 16.81 6.10 -8.73
CA PRO A 263 18.22 6.49 -8.83
C PRO A 263 18.70 6.88 -10.23
N TRP A 264 18.21 6.21 -11.27
CA TRP A 264 18.62 6.45 -12.66
C TRP A 264 17.76 7.48 -13.41
N MET A 265 16.76 8.08 -12.75
CA MET A 265 15.92 9.14 -13.33
C MET A 265 16.33 10.54 -12.87
N VAL A 266 17.27 10.64 -11.92
CA VAL A 266 17.71 11.92 -11.34
C VAL A 266 18.66 12.68 -12.28
N GLU A 267 19.28 12.01 -13.26
CA GLU A 267 20.33 12.60 -14.11
C GLU A 267 19.84 13.50 -15.26
N GLU A 268 18.53 13.63 -15.53
CA GLU A 268 18.03 14.45 -16.68
C GLU A 268 17.63 15.90 -16.31
N GLY A 269 17.92 16.38 -15.09
CA GLY A 269 17.34 17.64 -14.56
C GLY A 269 18.27 18.84 -14.32
N GLU A 270 19.59 18.71 -14.43
CA GLU A 270 20.54 19.82 -14.16
C GLU A 270 21.51 20.04 -15.31
N ILE A 271 21.01 20.40 -16.50
CA ILE A 271 21.83 21.04 -17.54
C ILE A 271 21.02 22.19 -18.18
N CYS A 272 21.51 23.41 -17.93
CA CYS A 272 21.27 24.69 -18.62
C CYS A 272 19.97 25.47 -18.35
N ASP A 273 20.08 26.49 -17.50
CA ASP A 273 19.62 27.87 -17.80
C ASP A 273 20.50 28.85 -17.01
N ASP A 274 21.73 29.06 -17.49
CA ASP A 274 22.57 30.22 -17.18
C ASP A 274 23.32 30.59 -18.46
N LEU A 275 22.66 31.35 -19.34
CA LEU A 275 23.25 32.18 -20.39
C LEU A 275 22.33 33.37 -20.69
#